data_AF-A0A553SQQ1-F1
#
_entry.id   AF-A0A553SQQ1-F1
#
_cell.length_a   1.000
_cell.length_b   1.000
_cell.length_c   1.000
_cell.angle_alpha   90.00
_cell.angle_beta   90.00
_cell.angle_gamma   90.00
#
_symmetry.space_group_name_H-M   'P 1'
#
loop_
_entity.id
_entity.type
_entity.pdbx_description
1 polymer ?
#
loop_
_entity_poly.entity_id
_entity_poly.type
_entity_poly.pdbx_seq_one_letter_code
_entity_poly.pdbx_strand_id
1 'polypeptide(L)'
;MPNTLWKYRRLVYMYSEEEMIIIDRFNIPKLKGIKSENLILKTNDEELPGTNERNFFCKNNNFKFSLVKEKDGLIEPIFIMDFFKSSKRLQALRKEEPSIKLELLWVKESYRKKGIATYYMKELIKYAKEEGINQIRVIPNPDATNFKEDNKENALNKEHLACFYKKFEDEYLKITFI
;
A
#
# COMPACT_ATOMS: atom_id res chain seq x y z
N MET A 1 28.75 -26.45 -11.53
CA MET A 1 28.96 -25.89 -10.18
C MET A 1 28.44 -24.46 -10.18
N PRO A 2 27.34 -24.13 -9.49
CA PRO A 2 26.78 -22.79 -9.50
C PRO A 2 27.42 -21.96 -8.37
N ASN A 3 28.17 -20.93 -8.76
CA ASN A 3 28.72 -19.94 -7.83
C ASN A 3 27.77 -18.73 -7.76
N THR A 4 26.63 -18.92 -7.09
CA THR A 4 25.56 -17.91 -6.90
C THR A 4 25.81 -16.96 -5.72
N LEU A 5 27.08 -16.63 -5.45
CA LEU A 5 27.47 -15.79 -4.31
C LEU A 5 27.69 -14.31 -4.66
N TRP A 6 27.38 -13.87 -5.87
CA TRP A 6 27.68 -12.51 -6.35
C TRP A 6 26.49 -11.52 -6.37
N LYS A 7 25.34 -11.83 -5.76
CA LYS A 7 24.19 -10.88 -5.70
C LYS A 7 23.82 -10.35 -4.31
N TYR A 8 24.59 -10.65 -3.26
CA TYR A 8 24.34 -10.18 -1.88
C TYR A 8 25.45 -9.26 -1.34
N ARG A 9 25.94 -8.33 -2.17
CA ARG A 9 26.75 -7.20 -1.70
C ARG A 9 26.15 -5.89 -2.18
N ARG A 10 25.11 -5.43 -1.47
CA ARG A 10 24.73 -4.01 -1.37
C ARG A 10 24.36 -3.76 0.10
N LEU A 11 25.25 -3.03 0.77
CA LEU A 11 25.07 -2.22 2.00
C LEU A 11 23.90 -2.63 2.92
N VAL A 12 24.25 -3.12 4.10
CA VAL A 12 23.33 -3.41 5.22
C VAL A 12 22.71 -2.09 5.72
N TYR A 13 21.69 -1.59 5.04
CA TYR A 13 20.59 -0.92 5.72
C TYR A 13 19.71 -2.05 6.25
N MET A 14 19.74 -2.27 7.56
CA MET A 14 18.86 -3.22 8.20
C MET A 14 17.46 -2.59 8.15
N TYR A 15 16.60 -3.07 7.26
CA TYR A 15 15.19 -2.68 7.20
C TYR A 15 14.57 -2.83 8.60
N SER A 16 13.70 -1.90 9.00
CA SER A 16 12.95 -2.06 10.25
C SER A 16 12.03 -3.29 10.18
N GLU A 17 11.59 -3.79 11.34
CA GLU A 17 10.62 -4.89 11.37
C GLU A 17 9.34 -4.53 10.59
N GLU A 18 8.91 -3.27 10.67
CA GLU A 18 7.78 -2.76 9.90
C GLU A 18 8.04 -2.67 8.40
N GLU A 19 9.25 -2.32 7.97
CA GLU A 19 9.62 -2.37 6.55
C GLU A 19 9.63 -3.81 6.03
N MET A 20 10.11 -4.76 6.82
CA MET A 20 10.10 -6.18 6.46
C MET A 20 8.67 -6.71 6.27
N ILE A 21 7.67 -6.20 7.01
CA ILE A 21 6.26 -6.53 6.74
C ILE A 21 5.88 -6.16 5.30
N ILE A 22 6.28 -4.97 4.84
CA ILE A 22 5.96 -4.51 3.49
C ILE A 22 6.75 -5.30 2.43
N ILE A 23 8.05 -5.52 2.65
CA ILE A 23 8.92 -6.20 1.69
C ILE A 23 8.53 -7.68 1.53
N ASP A 24 8.31 -8.38 2.65
CA ASP A 24 8.10 -9.84 2.62
C ASP A 24 6.63 -10.21 2.43
N ARG A 25 5.70 -9.52 3.12
CA ARG A 25 4.27 -9.89 3.09
C ARG A 25 3.53 -9.21 1.95
N PHE A 26 3.63 -7.88 1.83
CA PHE A 26 2.95 -7.16 0.77
C PHE A 26 3.64 -7.40 -0.58
N ASN A 27 4.97 -7.28 -0.62
CA ASN A 27 5.84 -7.65 -1.74
C ASN A 27 5.44 -6.98 -3.08
N ILE A 28 6.11 -7.37 -4.16
CA ILE A 28 5.84 -6.92 -5.52
C ILE A 28 4.82 -7.85 -6.18
N PRO A 29 3.69 -7.32 -6.69
CA PRO A 29 2.65 -8.14 -7.28
C PRO A 29 3.08 -8.74 -8.62
N LYS A 30 2.73 -10.02 -8.85
CA LYS A 30 2.89 -10.69 -10.14
C LYS A 30 1.65 -10.41 -11.01
N LEU A 31 1.69 -9.34 -11.80
CA LEU A 31 0.54 -8.89 -12.59
C LEU A 31 0.73 -9.14 -14.07
N LYS A 32 -0.34 -9.61 -14.72
CA LYS A 32 -0.35 -9.83 -16.17
C LYS A 32 -0.11 -8.51 -16.90
N GLY A 33 0.87 -8.49 -17.80
CA GLY A 33 1.20 -7.31 -18.61
C GLY A 33 2.10 -6.27 -17.92
N ILE A 34 2.60 -6.53 -16.71
CA ILE A 34 3.61 -5.71 -16.05
C ILE A 34 4.84 -6.59 -15.78
N LYS A 35 5.98 -6.23 -16.38
CA LYS A 35 7.23 -6.94 -16.14
C LYS A 35 7.77 -6.58 -14.76
N SER A 36 7.84 -7.56 -13.85
CA SER A 36 8.26 -7.37 -12.46
C SER A 36 9.73 -6.93 -12.32
N GLU A 37 10.57 -7.22 -13.31
CA GLU A 37 12.01 -6.91 -13.31
C GLU A 37 12.35 -5.41 -13.22
N ASN A 38 11.39 -4.54 -13.50
CA ASN A 38 11.55 -3.08 -13.41
C ASN A 38 10.76 -2.47 -12.25
N LEU A 39 10.13 -3.31 -11.41
CA LEU A 39 9.34 -2.83 -10.28
C LEU A 39 10.18 -2.83 -9.01
N ILE A 40 10.03 -1.78 -8.23
CA ILE A 40 10.70 -1.62 -6.94
C ILE A 40 9.65 -1.19 -5.93
N LEU A 41 9.72 -1.80 -4.74
CA LEU A 41 8.92 -1.40 -3.59
C LEU A 41 9.74 -0.40 -2.77
N LYS A 42 9.19 0.78 -2.54
CA LYS A 42 9.80 1.93 -1.86
C LYS A 42 9.11 2.15 -0.52
N THR A 43 9.86 2.04 0.58
CA THR A 43 9.36 2.05 1.95
C THR A 43 10.00 3.10 2.85
N ASN A 44 11.00 3.85 2.36
CA ASN A 44 11.79 4.79 3.13
C ASN A 44 12.36 5.90 2.23
N ASP A 45 11.48 6.61 1.53
CA ASP A 45 11.83 7.70 0.62
C ASP A 45 11.13 8.99 1.07
N GLU A 46 11.85 10.11 1.14
CA GLU A 46 11.26 11.39 1.55
C GLU A 46 10.29 11.92 0.49
N GLU A 47 10.64 11.79 -0.79
CA GLU A 47 9.85 12.27 -1.92
C GLU A 47 9.95 11.28 -3.09
N LEU A 48 8.90 11.22 -3.91
CA LEU A 48 8.90 10.48 -5.16
C LEU A 48 8.54 11.41 -6.33
N PRO A 49 9.29 11.37 -7.45
CA PRO A 49 8.98 12.18 -8.62
C PRO A 49 7.57 11.90 -9.16
N GLY A 50 6.86 12.95 -9.57
CA GLY A 50 5.53 12.83 -10.19
C GLY A 50 4.37 12.63 -9.23
N THR A 51 4.57 12.84 -7.93
CA THR A 51 3.51 12.93 -6.93
C THR A 51 3.82 14.04 -5.91
N ASN A 52 2.78 14.61 -5.29
CA ASN A 52 2.93 15.52 -4.15
C ASN A 52 3.01 14.76 -2.81
N GLU A 53 2.93 13.42 -2.85
CA GLU A 53 3.08 12.57 -1.67
C GLU A 53 4.53 12.56 -1.18
N ARG A 54 4.67 12.67 0.15
CA ARG A 54 5.96 12.71 0.85
C ARG A 54 5.98 11.75 2.04
N ASN A 55 7.17 11.55 2.59
CA ASN A 55 7.44 10.79 3.80
C ASN A 55 6.93 9.34 3.69
N PHE A 56 7.45 8.59 2.72
CA PHE A 56 7.25 7.14 2.68
C PHE A 56 8.11 6.52 3.78
N PHE A 57 7.48 5.93 4.78
CA PHE A 57 8.17 5.25 5.87
C PHE A 57 7.27 4.15 6.47
N CYS A 58 7.90 3.14 7.08
CA CYS A 58 7.22 2.12 7.87
C CYS A 58 7.75 2.16 9.31
N LYS A 59 6.95 2.67 10.24
CA LYS A 59 7.36 2.84 11.65
C LYS A 59 6.17 3.01 12.57
N ASN A 60 6.23 2.44 13.77
CA ASN A 60 5.24 2.66 14.83
C ASN A 60 3.80 2.36 14.39
N ASN A 61 3.62 1.29 13.59
CA ASN A 61 2.35 0.89 12.99
C ASN A 61 1.78 1.86 11.92
N ASN A 62 2.57 2.83 11.46
CA ASN A 62 2.27 3.61 10.27
C ASN A 62 3.06 3.03 9.08
N PHE A 63 2.37 2.78 7.98
CA PHE A 63 2.90 2.14 6.79
C PHE A 63 2.53 2.96 5.56
N LYS A 64 3.51 3.68 5.03
CA LYS A 64 3.39 4.39 3.76
C LYS A 64 4.46 3.92 2.79
N PHE A 65 4.03 3.30 1.70
CA PHE A 65 4.93 2.73 0.71
C PHE A 65 4.41 2.94 -0.71
N SER A 66 5.32 2.83 -1.69
CA SER A 66 5.00 2.93 -3.11
C SER A 66 5.56 1.75 -3.89
N LEU A 67 4.80 1.30 -4.88
CA LEU A 67 5.35 0.51 -5.96
C LEU A 67 5.71 1.48 -7.09
N VAL A 68 6.97 1.44 -7.52
CA VAL A 68 7.49 2.29 -8.59
C VAL A 68 8.01 1.43 -9.73
N LYS A 69 8.01 2.00 -10.93
CA LYS A 69 8.72 1.46 -12.09
C LYS A 69 9.98 2.28 -12.31
N GLU A 70 11.13 1.63 -12.32
CA GLU A 70 12.40 2.25 -12.63
C GLU A 70 12.87 1.80 -14.02
N LYS A 71 13.12 2.75 -14.92
CA LYS A 71 13.67 2.49 -16.24
C LYS A 71 14.58 3.64 -16.67
N ASP A 72 15.79 3.31 -17.08
CA ASP A 72 16.78 4.28 -17.58
C ASP A 72 17.02 5.45 -16.58
N GLY A 73 16.98 5.15 -15.28
CA GLY A 73 17.13 6.15 -14.19
C GLY A 73 15.88 6.99 -13.91
N LEU A 74 14.78 6.80 -14.65
CA LEU A 74 13.50 7.45 -14.38
C LEU A 74 12.66 6.58 -13.45
N ILE A 75 12.19 7.19 -12.35
CA ILE A 75 11.30 6.56 -11.37
C ILE A 75 9.88 7.06 -11.61
N GLU A 76 8.97 6.13 -11.87
CA GLU A 76 7.54 6.40 -12.04
C GLU A 76 6.75 5.71 -10.92
N PRO A 77 6.09 6.46 -10.01
CA PRO A 77 5.14 5.88 -9.07
C PRO A 77 3.95 5.28 -9.81
N ILE A 78 3.67 4.01 -9.55
CA ILE A 78 2.53 3.29 -10.15
C ILE A 78 1.42 3.03 -9.13
N PHE A 79 1.78 2.94 -7.86
CA PHE A 79 0.86 2.73 -6.75
C PHE A 79 1.41 3.32 -5.47
N ILE A 80 0.52 3.81 -4.61
CA ILE A 80 0.83 4.30 -3.26
C ILE A 80 -0.23 3.75 -2.31
N MET A 81 0.22 3.30 -1.14
CA MET A 81 -0.64 2.92 -0.04
C MET A 81 -0.16 3.58 1.25
N ASP A 82 -1.10 4.09 2.03
CA ASP A 82 -0.89 4.65 3.34
C ASP A 82 -1.93 4.07 4.29
N PHE A 83 -1.47 3.34 5.31
CA PHE A 83 -2.35 2.81 6.33
C PHE A 83 -1.72 2.82 7.72
N PHE A 84 -2.58 2.96 8.72
CA PHE A 84 -2.21 2.99 10.12
C PHE A 84 -2.92 1.88 10.89
N LYS A 85 -2.16 1.04 11.58
CA LYS A 85 -2.69 0.08 12.56
C LYS A 85 -2.71 0.73 13.95
N SER A 86 -3.88 0.77 14.57
CA SER A 86 -4.01 1.27 15.95
C SER A 86 -3.10 0.49 16.91
N SER A 87 -2.36 1.19 17.77
CA SER A 87 -1.53 0.54 18.79
C SER A 87 -2.39 0.11 19.98
N LYS A 88 -2.03 -1.00 20.64
CA LYS A 88 -2.72 -1.50 21.84
C LYS A 88 -2.87 -0.42 22.92
N ARG A 89 -1.85 0.42 23.08
CA ARG A 89 -1.86 1.55 24.02
C ARG A 89 -2.93 2.59 23.66
N LEU A 90 -3.04 2.97 22.39
CA LEU A 90 -4.05 3.93 21.93
C LEU A 90 -5.46 3.35 22.03
N GLN A 91 -5.64 2.08 21.69
CA GLN A 91 -6.92 1.37 21.84
C GLN A 91 -7.39 1.38 23.30
N ALA A 92 -6.51 1.04 24.25
CA ALA A 92 -6.83 1.04 25.68
C ALA A 92 -7.23 2.43 26.20
N LEU A 93 -6.55 3.48 25.74
CA LEU A 93 -6.87 4.86 26.13
C LEU A 93 -8.21 5.34 25.56
N ARG A 94 -8.55 4.94 24.33
CA ARG A 94 -9.77 5.41 23.65
C ARG A 94 -10.97 4.48 23.81
N LYS A 95 -10.77 3.30 24.43
CA LYS A 95 -11.77 2.22 24.47
C LYS A 95 -12.29 1.89 23.06
N GLU A 96 -11.39 1.94 22.07
CA GLU A 96 -11.68 1.64 20.68
C GLU A 96 -11.29 0.20 20.37
N GLU A 97 -12.11 -0.48 19.57
CA GLU A 97 -11.79 -1.78 19.02
C GLU A 97 -10.53 -1.70 18.11
N PRO A 98 -9.70 -2.76 18.08
CA PRO A 98 -8.57 -2.83 17.17
C PRO A 98 -9.03 -2.65 15.72
N SER A 99 -8.45 -1.66 15.05
CA SER A 99 -8.73 -1.40 13.63
C SER A 99 -7.48 -0.94 12.88
N ILE A 100 -7.51 -1.16 11.57
CA ILE A 100 -6.60 -0.52 10.62
C ILE A 100 -7.34 0.62 9.94
N LYS A 101 -6.73 1.79 9.85
CA LYS A 101 -7.21 2.91 9.04
C LYS A 101 -6.44 2.94 7.73
N LEU A 102 -7.12 2.76 6.61
CA LEU A 102 -6.57 2.97 5.27
C LEU A 102 -6.76 4.45 4.90
N GLU A 103 -5.66 5.21 4.90
CA GLU A 103 -5.67 6.65 4.62
C GLU A 103 -5.57 6.93 3.12
N LEU A 104 -4.78 6.13 2.40
CA LEU A 104 -4.60 6.29 0.96
C LEU A 104 -4.46 4.93 0.27
N LEU A 105 -5.12 4.81 -0.87
CA LEU A 105 -4.87 3.79 -1.87
C LEU A 105 -4.99 4.43 -3.25
N TRP A 106 -3.87 4.62 -3.92
CA TRP A 106 -3.80 5.27 -5.22
C TRP A 106 -3.12 4.37 -6.25
N VAL A 107 -3.64 4.38 -7.48
CA VAL A 107 -3.06 3.70 -8.65
C VAL A 107 -3.02 4.70 -9.80
N LYS A 108 -1.85 4.83 -10.43
CA LYS A 108 -1.66 5.65 -11.61
C LYS A 108 -2.61 5.23 -12.74
N GLU A 109 -3.18 6.19 -13.46
CA GLU A 109 -4.18 5.99 -14.52
C GLU A 109 -3.87 4.79 -15.43
N SER A 110 -2.69 4.78 -16.06
CA SER A 110 -2.26 3.76 -17.02
C SER A 110 -2.06 2.36 -16.42
N TYR A 111 -2.15 2.24 -15.09
CA TYR A 111 -2.06 1.00 -14.33
C TYR A 111 -3.36 0.61 -13.63
N ARG A 112 -4.42 1.44 -13.73
CA ARG A 112 -5.77 1.09 -13.24
C ARG A 112 -6.31 -0.12 -13.97
N LYS A 113 -7.23 -0.85 -13.32
CA LYS A 113 -7.84 -2.09 -13.82
C LYS A 113 -6.86 -3.26 -14.12
N LYS A 114 -5.56 -3.12 -13.79
CA LYS A 114 -4.56 -4.20 -13.90
C LYS A 114 -4.43 -5.07 -12.64
N GLY A 115 -5.29 -4.85 -11.65
CA GLY A 115 -5.35 -5.66 -10.43
C GLY A 115 -4.45 -5.20 -9.27
N ILE A 116 -3.62 -4.16 -9.42
CA ILE A 116 -2.70 -3.67 -8.36
C ILE A 116 -3.45 -3.36 -7.06
N ALA A 117 -4.49 -2.51 -7.13
CA ALA A 117 -5.30 -2.16 -5.98
C ALA A 117 -5.93 -3.39 -5.31
N THR A 118 -6.40 -4.36 -6.12
CA THR A 118 -7.02 -5.57 -5.59
C THR A 118 -6.01 -6.47 -4.90
N TYR A 119 -4.79 -6.58 -5.44
CA TYR A 119 -3.70 -7.31 -4.82
C TYR A 119 -3.37 -6.73 -3.43
N TYR A 120 -3.05 -5.43 -3.36
CA TYR A 120 -2.62 -4.84 -2.09
C TYR A 120 -3.74 -4.76 -1.04
N MET A 121 -5.01 -4.64 -1.46
CA MET A 121 -6.13 -4.82 -0.54
C MET A 121 -6.19 -6.23 0.04
N LYS A 122 -5.93 -7.28 -0.75
CA LYS A 122 -5.90 -8.66 -0.25
C LYS A 122 -4.77 -8.86 0.77
N GLU A 123 -3.58 -8.31 0.50
CA GLU A 123 -2.47 -8.38 1.45
C GLU A 123 -2.77 -7.60 2.73
N LEU A 124 -3.42 -6.43 2.64
CA LEU A 124 -3.87 -5.70 3.82
C LEU A 124 -4.88 -6.49 4.68
N ILE A 125 -5.83 -7.17 4.05
CA ILE A 125 -6.83 -8.00 4.75
C ILE A 125 -6.18 -9.20 5.41
N LYS A 126 -5.25 -9.85 4.71
CA LYS A 126 -4.47 -10.97 5.26
C LYS A 126 -3.68 -10.49 6.47
N TYR A 127 -2.97 -9.38 6.34
CA TYR A 127 -2.25 -8.74 7.46
C TYR A 127 -3.18 -8.42 8.63
N ALA A 128 -4.35 -7.82 8.38
CA ALA A 128 -5.33 -7.52 9.44
C ALA A 128 -5.73 -8.79 10.21
N LYS A 129 -6.07 -9.87 9.48
CA LYS A 129 -6.48 -11.14 10.08
C LYS A 129 -5.36 -11.81 10.89
N GLU A 130 -4.13 -11.80 10.37
CA GLU A 130 -2.94 -12.30 11.09
C GLU A 130 -2.70 -11.54 12.40
N GLU A 131 -3.01 -10.25 12.42
CA GLU A 131 -2.89 -9.39 13.61
C GLU A 131 -4.13 -9.45 14.53
N GLY A 132 -5.12 -10.29 14.22
CA GLY A 132 -6.36 -10.41 14.99
C GLY A 132 -7.29 -9.20 14.87
N ILE A 133 -7.14 -8.40 13.81
CA ILE A 133 -7.94 -7.21 13.53
C ILE A 133 -9.09 -7.57 12.59
N ASN A 134 -10.31 -7.30 13.05
CA ASN A 134 -11.55 -7.58 12.32
C ASN A 134 -12.16 -6.34 11.65
N GLN A 135 -11.50 -5.18 11.67
CA GLN A 135 -12.03 -3.95 11.09
C GLN A 135 -10.97 -3.16 10.32
N ILE A 136 -11.31 -2.78 9.08
CA ILE A 136 -10.59 -1.79 8.29
C ILE A 136 -11.50 -0.58 8.07
N ARG A 137 -11.02 0.61 8.45
CA ARG A 137 -11.71 1.90 8.30
C ARG A 137 -11.14 2.63 7.09
N VAL A 138 -11.99 3.13 6.20
CA VAL A 138 -11.57 3.71 4.92
C VAL A 138 -12.35 4.99 4.62
N ILE A 139 -11.69 6.00 4.05
CA ILE A 139 -12.37 7.16 3.46
C ILE A 139 -12.40 6.96 1.93
N PRO A 140 -13.56 6.70 1.30
CA PRO A 140 -13.65 6.65 -0.16
C PRO A 140 -13.58 8.08 -0.72
N ASN A 141 -12.35 8.58 -0.93
CA ASN A 141 -12.08 9.93 -1.41
C ASN A 141 -11.50 9.93 -2.84
N PRO A 142 -12.33 9.94 -3.89
CA PRO A 142 -11.84 10.04 -5.27
C PRO A 142 -11.23 11.41 -5.61
N ASP A 143 -11.49 12.43 -4.80
CA ASP A 143 -11.11 13.83 -5.00
C ASP A 143 -9.96 14.27 -4.07
N ALA A 144 -9.20 13.30 -3.57
CA ALA A 144 -8.03 13.56 -2.73
C ALA A 144 -7.12 14.63 -3.35
N THR A 145 -6.83 15.68 -2.58
CA THR A 145 -6.17 16.88 -3.07
C THR A 145 -4.78 16.62 -3.62
N ASN A 146 -4.14 15.56 -3.11
CA ASN A 146 -2.78 15.18 -3.41
C ASN A 146 -2.64 14.63 -4.86
N PHE A 147 -3.77 14.33 -5.52
CA PHE A 147 -3.86 13.85 -6.89
C PHE A 147 -4.84 14.68 -7.75
N LYS A 148 -4.95 15.99 -7.47
CA LYS A 148 -5.81 16.91 -8.25
C LYS A 148 -5.42 17.02 -9.72
N GLU A 149 -4.12 16.92 -10.00
CA GLU A 149 -3.55 17.02 -11.34
C GLU A 149 -3.51 15.66 -12.07
N ASP A 150 -3.87 14.57 -11.38
CA ASP A 150 -3.87 13.23 -11.95
C ASP A 150 -5.05 13.05 -12.92
N ASN A 151 -4.82 12.33 -14.01
CA ASN A 151 -5.86 12.01 -14.97
C ASN A 151 -6.94 11.15 -14.29
N LYS A 152 -8.21 11.60 -14.36
CA LYS A 152 -9.37 10.91 -13.78
C LYS A 152 -9.96 9.84 -14.70
N GLU A 153 -9.41 9.64 -15.89
CA GLU A 153 -9.77 8.53 -16.77
C GLU A 153 -9.68 7.19 -16.01
N ASN A 154 -10.69 6.33 -16.13
CA ASN A 154 -10.76 5.07 -15.40
C ASN A 154 -10.75 5.17 -13.85
N ALA A 155 -10.85 6.36 -13.26
CA ALA A 155 -11.04 6.52 -11.83
C ALA A 155 -12.45 6.06 -11.43
N LEU A 156 -12.58 5.52 -10.22
CA LEU A 156 -13.88 5.23 -9.64
C LEU A 156 -14.45 6.52 -9.04
N ASN A 157 -15.73 6.78 -9.26
CA ASN A 157 -16.47 7.77 -8.45
C ASN A 157 -16.62 7.25 -7.01
N LYS A 158 -17.17 8.09 -6.12
CA LYS A 158 -17.28 7.77 -4.69
C LYS A 158 -18.07 6.49 -4.43
N GLU A 159 -19.19 6.29 -5.14
CA GLU A 159 -20.07 5.15 -4.99
C GLU A 159 -19.38 3.85 -5.43
N HIS A 160 -18.77 3.85 -6.62
CA HIS A 160 -18.03 2.68 -7.11
C HIS A 160 -16.77 2.40 -6.28
N LEU A 161 -16.13 3.42 -5.73
CA LEU A 161 -14.99 3.26 -4.82
C LEU A 161 -15.44 2.63 -3.49
N ALA A 162 -16.59 3.04 -2.95
CA ALA A 162 -17.19 2.40 -1.79
C ALA A 162 -17.53 0.92 -2.09
N CYS A 163 -18.15 0.62 -3.24
CA CYS A 163 -18.39 -0.76 -3.68
C CYS A 163 -17.10 -1.56 -3.82
N PHE A 164 -16.04 -0.95 -4.37
CA PHE A 164 -14.72 -1.57 -4.49
C PHE A 164 -14.17 -2.01 -3.13
N TYR A 165 -14.29 -1.20 -2.09
CA TYR A 165 -13.84 -1.60 -0.76
C TYR A 165 -14.77 -2.65 -0.13
N LYS A 166 -16.09 -2.47 -0.25
CA LYS A 166 -17.07 -3.38 0.36
C LYS A 166 -17.01 -4.82 -0.15
N LYS A 167 -16.54 -5.06 -1.39
CA LYS A 167 -16.37 -6.41 -1.93
C LYS A 167 -15.39 -7.30 -1.14
N PHE A 168 -14.57 -6.69 -0.26
CA PHE A 168 -13.59 -7.37 0.56
C PHE A 168 -14.07 -7.70 1.97
N GLU A 169 -15.26 -7.24 2.34
CA GLU A 169 -15.88 -7.57 3.61
C GLU A 169 -16.29 -9.05 3.64
N ASP A 170 -16.12 -9.70 4.78
CA ASP A 170 -16.62 -11.06 5.04
C ASP A 170 -17.18 -11.18 6.47
N GLU A 171 -17.39 -12.42 6.92
CA GLU A 171 -17.91 -12.71 8.27
C GLU A 171 -16.90 -12.40 9.39
N TYR A 172 -15.61 -12.34 9.08
CA TYR A 172 -14.51 -12.13 10.04
C TYR A 172 -13.87 -10.74 9.95
N LEU A 173 -14.05 -10.02 8.84
CA LEU A 173 -13.49 -8.69 8.63
C LEU A 173 -14.53 -7.73 8.06
N LYS A 174 -14.70 -6.59 8.72
CA LYS A 174 -15.60 -5.50 8.36
C LYS A 174 -14.88 -4.33 7.72
N ILE A 175 -15.49 -3.75 6.69
CA ILE A 175 -15.06 -2.49 6.07
C ILE A 175 -15.99 -1.38 6.54
N THR A 176 -15.47 -0.37 7.22
CA THR A 176 -16.27 0.77 7.72
C THR A 176 -15.83 2.05 7.02
N PHE A 177 -16.79 2.87 6.59
CA PHE A 177 -16.50 4.19 6.03
C PHE A 177 -16.46 5.25 7.14
N ILE A 178 -15.48 6.15 7.06
CA ILE A 178 -15.29 7.26 8.02
C ILE A 178 -15.18 8.60 7.32
#